data_AF-X1NV84-F1
#
_entry.id   AF-X1NV84-F1
#
_cell.length_a   1.000
_cell.length_b   1.000
_cell.length_c   1.000
_cell.angle_alpha   90.00
_cell.angle_beta   90.00
_cell.angle_gamma   90.00
#
_symmetry.space_group_name_H-M   'P 1'
#
loop_
_entity.id
_entity.type
_entity.pdbx_description
1 polymer ?
#
loop_
_entity_poly.entity_id
_entity_poly.type
_entity_poly.pdbx_seq_one_letter_code
_entity_poly.pdbx_strand_id
1 'polypeptide(L)'
;MATKKAKKEKEQLDFESIHNSFKRNLESLEVFVNNVAPIAAKYDKATLKKIKQTLEQIVKFARLDKGQIEQKKGELTVKVSEDTARKIIPLAANLPRLPMPQAHLLYRSSFVTLISYLDFLLSDLIHFFYRKYPESLFGKELPLTLSELKLLGSVDEAVDFVINKEADNVLYDSLEKQKLYLKNTLKIDTKDSILNWNRLIEATERRHIVVHNDCKINRRYLANADLSQIPEKAKDLKEGTRVRITESYFKSVFEEVCVSGLV
;
A
#
# COMPACT_ATOMS: atom_id res chain seq x y z
N MET A 1 -54.57 4.80 -4.79
CA MET A 1 -53.50 3.97 -5.39
C MET A 1 -52.32 4.90 -5.70
N ALA A 2 -51.55 5.40 -4.74
CA ALA A 2 -50.70 4.69 -3.79
C ALA A 2 -49.80 3.63 -4.47
N THR A 3 -48.49 3.92 -4.41
CA THR A 3 -47.33 3.01 -4.46
C THR A 3 -46.96 2.31 -5.78
N LYS A 4 -46.17 3.02 -6.60
CA LYS A 4 -44.87 2.51 -7.09
C LYS A 4 -43.94 3.64 -7.55
N LYS A 5 -43.89 4.72 -6.76
CA LYS A 5 -42.77 5.66 -6.78
C LYS A 5 -41.66 5.01 -5.95
N ALA A 6 -41.00 4.00 -6.50
CA ALA A 6 -39.72 3.52 -5.99
C ALA A 6 -38.69 4.60 -6.35
N LYS A 7 -38.78 5.73 -5.64
CA LYS A 7 -37.70 6.69 -5.53
C LYS A 7 -36.62 5.86 -4.83
N LYS A 8 -35.59 5.42 -5.57
CA LYS A 8 -34.33 5.02 -4.97
C LYS A 8 -33.95 6.18 -4.05
N GLU A 9 -34.15 6.01 -2.75
CA GLU A 9 -33.38 6.77 -1.78
C GLU A 9 -31.94 6.37 -2.10
N LYS A 10 -31.25 7.19 -2.92
CA LYS A 10 -29.79 7.17 -2.95
C LYS A 10 -29.43 7.38 -1.48
N GLU A 11 -28.90 6.33 -0.84
CA GLU A 11 -28.32 6.41 0.50
C GLU A 11 -27.43 7.64 0.48
N GLN A 12 -27.92 8.71 1.10
CA GLN A 12 -27.24 9.98 1.05
C GLN A 12 -26.06 9.79 1.99
N LEU A 13 -24.85 9.69 1.43
CA LEU A 13 -23.61 9.67 2.21
C LEU A 13 -23.72 10.77 3.26
N ASP A 14 -23.86 10.37 4.51
CA ASP A 14 -23.80 11.26 5.65
C ASP A 14 -22.43 11.10 6.32
N PHE A 15 -22.07 12.11 7.12
CA PHE A 15 -20.76 12.15 7.75
C PHE A 15 -20.53 10.96 8.70
N GLU A 16 -21.57 10.48 9.37
CA GLU A 16 -21.50 9.35 10.29
C GLU A 16 -21.20 8.04 9.54
N SER A 17 -21.85 7.83 8.38
CA SER A 17 -21.60 6.69 7.50
C SER A 17 -20.17 6.68 6.97
N ILE A 18 -19.62 7.83 6.58
CA ILE A 18 -18.23 7.94 6.10
C ILE A 18 -17.26 7.53 7.22
N HIS A 19 -17.42 8.12 8.40
CA HIS A 19 -16.59 7.80 9.55
C HIS A 19 -16.69 6.32 9.95
N ASN A 20 -17.91 5.77 10.03
CA ASN A 20 -18.13 4.37 10.38
C ASN A 20 -17.54 3.41 9.32
N SER A 21 -17.65 3.76 8.04
CA SER A 21 -17.05 2.98 6.95
C SER A 21 -15.53 2.95 7.06
N PHE A 22 -14.90 4.11 7.23
CA PHE A 22 -13.45 4.23 7.40
C PHE A 22 -12.96 3.46 8.63
N LYS A 23 -13.61 3.66 9.79
CA LYS A 23 -13.29 2.95 11.03
C LYS A 23 -13.39 1.43 10.86
N ARG A 24 -14.49 0.93 10.29
CA ARG A 24 -14.69 -0.51 10.06
C ARG A 24 -13.63 -1.10 9.13
N ASN A 25 -13.23 -0.35 8.10
CA ASN A 25 -12.16 -0.77 7.18
C ASN A 25 -10.82 -0.94 7.93
N LEU A 26 -10.46 0.03 8.79
CA LEU A 26 -9.25 -0.05 9.61
C LEU A 26 -9.29 -1.20 10.62
N GLU A 27 -10.39 -1.34 11.37
CA GLU A 27 -10.59 -2.44 12.32
C GLU A 27 -10.50 -3.81 11.63
N SER A 28 -11.12 -3.94 10.45
CA SER A 28 -11.07 -5.18 9.66
C SER A 28 -9.66 -5.51 9.20
N LEU A 29 -8.90 -4.52 8.75
CA LEU A 29 -7.52 -4.69 8.34
C LEU A 29 -6.60 -5.05 9.52
N GLU A 30 -6.80 -4.41 10.67
CA GLU A 30 -6.08 -4.74 11.90
C GLU A 30 -6.35 -6.18 12.33
N VAL A 31 -7.62 -6.59 12.38
CA VAL A 31 -8.01 -7.98 12.68
C VAL A 31 -7.36 -8.94 11.69
N PHE A 32 -7.40 -8.64 10.40
CA PHE A 32 -6.77 -9.46 9.37
C PHE A 32 -5.26 -9.61 9.60
N VAL A 33 -4.53 -8.50 9.75
CA VAL A 33 -3.08 -8.52 9.94
C VAL A 33 -2.69 -9.25 11.22
N ASN A 34 -3.38 -8.97 12.34
CA ASN A 34 -3.08 -9.57 13.64
C ASN A 34 -3.30 -11.08 13.67
N ASN A 35 -4.26 -11.60 12.90
CA ASN A 35 -4.51 -13.04 12.81
C ASN A 35 -3.60 -13.75 11.80
N VAL A 36 -3.27 -13.12 10.68
CA VAL A 36 -2.51 -13.76 9.59
C VAL A 36 -0.98 -13.62 9.77
N ALA A 37 -0.50 -12.52 10.36
CA ALA A 37 0.94 -12.28 10.51
C ALA A 37 1.67 -13.34 11.33
N PRO A 38 1.15 -13.84 12.48
CA PRO A 38 1.79 -14.92 13.23
C PRO A 38 1.89 -16.23 12.43
N ILE A 39 0.86 -16.54 11.62
CA ILE A 39 0.82 -17.73 10.77
C ILE A 39 1.87 -17.61 9.67
N ALA A 40 1.93 -16.46 8.99
CA ALA A 40 2.91 -16.17 7.95
C ALA A 40 4.35 -16.24 8.50
N ALA A 41 4.59 -15.66 9.67
CA ALA A 41 5.90 -15.70 10.33
C ALA A 41 6.30 -17.14 10.74
N LYS A 42 5.34 -17.96 11.19
CA LYS A 42 5.58 -19.38 11.51
C LYS A 42 5.95 -20.16 10.24
N TYR A 43 5.26 -19.92 9.13
CA TYR A 43 5.57 -20.52 7.84
C TYR A 43 6.99 -20.14 7.36
N ASP A 44 7.34 -18.85 7.44
CA ASP A 44 8.67 -18.36 7.06
C ASP A 44 9.78 -18.99 7.90
N LYS A 45 9.60 -19.05 9.24
CA LYS A 45 10.54 -19.71 10.15
C LYS A 45 10.71 -21.21 9.83
N ALA A 46 9.62 -21.91 9.56
CA ALA A 46 9.65 -23.33 9.20
C ALA A 46 10.38 -23.55 7.86
N THR A 47 10.13 -22.69 6.87
CA THR A 47 10.78 -22.74 5.56
C THR A 47 12.29 -22.50 5.69
N LEU A 48 12.70 -21.47 6.44
CA LEU A 48 14.11 -21.19 6.71
C LEU A 48 14.80 -22.34 7.45
N LYS A 49 14.12 -22.97 8.42
CA LYS A 49 14.66 -24.15 9.13
C LYS A 49 14.90 -25.31 8.17
N LYS A 50 13.94 -25.63 7.30
CA LYS A 50 14.08 -26.68 6.28
C LYS A 50 15.26 -26.40 5.35
N ILE A 51 15.37 -25.16 4.85
CA ILE A 51 16.49 -24.75 3.98
C ILE A 51 17.84 -24.94 4.69
N LYS A 52 17.97 -24.46 5.93
CA LYS A 52 19.21 -24.63 6.71
C LYS A 52 19.56 -26.12 6.88
N GLN A 53 18.59 -26.94 7.25
CA GLN A 53 18.80 -28.39 7.41
C GLN A 53 19.25 -29.06 6.10
N THR A 54 18.63 -28.71 4.97
CA THR A 54 19.03 -29.25 3.67
C THR A 54 20.43 -28.78 3.26
N LEU A 55 20.77 -27.52 3.50
CA LEU A 55 22.11 -26.99 3.23
C LEU A 55 23.17 -27.65 4.12
N GLU A 56 22.91 -27.86 5.40
CA GLU A 56 23.80 -28.57 6.32
C GLU A 56 24.04 -30.02 5.87
N GLN A 57 23.00 -30.72 5.40
CA GLN A 57 23.14 -32.07 4.83
C GLN A 57 24.01 -32.06 3.58
N ILE A 58 23.77 -31.12 2.65
CA ILE A 58 24.58 -30.97 1.43
C ILE A 58 26.05 -30.73 1.80
N VAL A 59 26.34 -29.80 2.72
CA VAL A 59 27.72 -29.52 3.18
C VAL A 59 28.38 -30.76 3.78
N LYS A 60 27.66 -31.51 4.64
CA LYS A 60 28.17 -32.73 5.27
C LYS A 60 28.48 -33.83 4.25
N PHE A 61 27.60 -34.06 3.28
CA PHE A 61 27.81 -35.06 2.23
C PHE A 61 28.94 -34.69 1.29
N ALA A 62 29.04 -33.41 0.97
CA ALA A 62 29.97 -32.92 -0.03
C ALA A 62 31.42 -32.80 0.50
N ARG A 63 31.64 -32.91 1.83
CA ARG A 63 32.98 -32.76 2.48
C ARG A 63 33.76 -31.58 1.89
N LEU A 64 33.08 -30.44 1.71
CA LEU A 64 33.62 -29.32 0.95
C LEU A 64 34.78 -28.68 1.70
N ASP A 65 35.99 -28.97 1.24
CA ASP A 65 37.16 -28.18 1.58
C ASP A 65 37.06 -26.82 0.88
N LYS A 66 37.46 -25.75 1.58
CA LYS A 66 37.38 -24.35 1.11
C LYS A 66 38.04 -24.12 -0.27
N GLY A 67 38.91 -25.01 -0.73
CA GLY A 67 39.59 -24.93 -2.03
C GLY A 67 38.79 -25.39 -3.26
N GLN A 68 37.59 -25.97 -3.10
CA GLN A 68 36.77 -26.50 -4.20
C GLN A 68 35.58 -25.61 -4.59
N ILE A 69 35.47 -24.44 -3.97
CA ILE A 69 34.36 -23.50 -4.13
C ILE A 69 34.81 -22.34 -5.01
N GLU A 70 34.24 -22.24 -6.21
CA GLU A 70 34.40 -21.07 -7.07
C GLU A 70 33.12 -20.21 -6.97
N GLN A 71 33.26 -18.96 -6.51
CA GLN A 71 32.17 -18.00 -6.48
C GLN A 71 32.27 -17.06 -7.68
N LYS A 72 31.27 -17.08 -8.56
CA LYS A 72 31.15 -16.14 -9.69
C LYS A 72 29.75 -15.54 -9.72
N LYS A 73 29.65 -14.21 -9.69
CA LYS A 73 28.40 -13.45 -9.90
C LYS A 73 27.16 -13.99 -9.13
N GLY A 74 27.32 -14.34 -7.86
CA GLY A 74 26.22 -14.84 -7.02
C GLY A 74 25.90 -16.33 -7.19
N GLU A 75 26.58 -17.03 -8.10
CA GLU A 75 26.56 -18.48 -8.23
C GLU A 75 27.73 -19.10 -7.45
N LEU A 76 27.42 -20.12 -6.66
CA LEU A 76 28.41 -20.97 -6.01
C LEU A 76 28.56 -22.22 -6.87
N THR A 77 29.70 -22.36 -7.52
CA THR A 77 30.06 -23.58 -8.25
C THR A 77 30.95 -24.42 -7.37
N VAL A 78 30.60 -25.69 -7.22
CA VAL A 78 31.31 -26.62 -6.35
C VAL A 78 31.73 -27.85 -7.16
N LYS A 79 33.02 -28.12 -7.22
CA LYS A 79 33.56 -29.30 -7.92
C LYS A 79 33.55 -30.50 -6.97
N VAL A 80 32.71 -31.50 -7.26
CA VAL A 80 32.57 -32.74 -6.48
C VAL A 80 32.75 -33.96 -7.38
N SER A 81 33.09 -35.12 -6.82
CA SER A 81 33.12 -36.38 -7.57
C SER A 81 31.74 -36.79 -8.06
N GLU A 82 31.67 -37.62 -9.11
CA GLU A 82 30.39 -38.08 -9.68
C GLU A 82 29.51 -38.80 -8.63
N ASP A 83 30.10 -39.64 -7.78
CA ASP A 83 29.39 -40.32 -6.69
C ASP A 83 28.80 -39.34 -5.66
N THR A 84 29.50 -38.23 -5.43
CA THR A 84 29.05 -37.17 -4.51
C THR A 84 27.93 -36.35 -5.17
N ALA A 85 28.05 -36.05 -6.46
CA ALA A 85 27.01 -35.37 -7.23
C ALA A 85 25.69 -36.19 -7.25
N ARG A 86 25.76 -37.50 -7.46
CA ARG A 86 24.58 -38.40 -7.42
C ARG A 86 23.83 -38.36 -6.08
N LYS A 87 24.53 -38.05 -4.97
CA LYS A 87 23.92 -37.89 -3.64
C LYS A 87 23.38 -36.48 -3.39
N ILE A 88 24.03 -35.44 -3.93
CA ILE A 88 23.64 -34.04 -3.74
C ILE A 88 22.45 -33.65 -4.61
N ILE A 89 22.40 -34.07 -5.87
CA ILE A 89 21.31 -33.71 -6.82
C ILE A 89 19.91 -33.96 -6.24
N PRO A 90 19.57 -35.14 -5.68
CA PRO A 90 18.25 -35.37 -5.09
C PRO A 90 18.00 -34.55 -3.82
N LEU A 91 19.03 -34.26 -3.00
CA LEU A 91 18.91 -33.37 -1.84
C LEU A 91 18.63 -31.93 -2.27
N ALA A 92 19.29 -31.47 -3.32
CA ALA A 92 19.08 -30.16 -3.91
C ALA A 92 17.71 -30.05 -4.60
N ALA A 93 17.22 -31.12 -5.22
CA ALA A 93 15.86 -31.18 -5.76
C ALA A 93 14.77 -31.07 -4.67
N ASN A 94 15.09 -31.47 -3.43
CA ASN A 94 14.23 -31.33 -2.26
C ASN A 94 14.35 -29.96 -1.56
N LEU A 95 15.21 -29.05 -2.03
CA LEU A 95 15.19 -27.67 -1.55
C LEU A 95 13.83 -27.06 -1.91
N PRO A 96 13.05 -26.57 -0.94
CA PRO A 96 11.88 -25.80 -1.28
C PRO A 96 12.33 -24.61 -2.13
N ARG A 97 11.60 -24.32 -3.21
CA ARG A 97 11.73 -23.03 -3.90
C ARG A 97 11.67 -21.95 -2.82
N LEU A 98 12.53 -20.94 -2.87
CA LEU A 98 12.50 -19.81 -1.94
C LEU A 98 11.35 -18.88 -2.36
N PRO A 99 10.13 -18.99 -1.79
CA PRO A 99 9.16 -17.94 -2.02
C PRO A 99 9.67 -16.66 -1.37
N MET A 100 9.11 -15.52 -1.77
CA MET A 100 9.15 -14.33 -0.94
C MET A 100 8.68 -14.70 0.49
N PRO A 101 9.31 -14.17 1.56
CA PRO A 101 8.79 -14.34 2.91
C PRO A 101 7.32 -13.92 2.96
N GLN A 102 6.45 -14.82 3.44
CA GLN A 102 5.00 -14.63 3.45
C GLN A 102 4.61 -13.47 4.35
N ALA A 103 5.31 -13.27 5.48
CA ALA A 103 5.08 -12.12 6.34
C ALA A 103 5.37 -10.81 5.60
N HIS A 104 6.40 -10.78 4.75
CA HIS A 104 6.71 -9.60 3.95
C HIS A 104 5.62 -9.32 2.91
N LEU A 105 5.11 -10.36 2.23
CA LEU A 105 4.01 -10.21 1.28
C LEU A 105 2.73 -9.70 1.96
N LEU A 106 2.42 -10.21 3.16
CA LEU A 106 1.28 -9.77 3.97
C LEU A 106 1.36 -8.27 4.28
N TYR A 107 2.46 -7.81 4.88
CA TYR A 107 2.60 -6.38 5.22
C TYR A 107 2.61 -5.50 3.97
N ARG A 108 3.25 -5.94 2.90
CA ARG A 108 3.27 -5.21 1.62
C ARG A 108 1.86 -5.01 1.05
N SER A 109 1.04 -6.06 1.01
CA SER A 109 -0.34 -5.99 0.48
C SER A 109 -1.28 -5.24 1.41
N SER A 110 -1.16 -5.47 2.72
CA SER A 110 -1.95 -4.77 3.74
C SER A 110 -1.64 -3.28 3.75
N PHE A 111 -0.39 -2.88 3.52
CA PHE A 111 0.02 -1.47 3.42
C PHE A 111 -0.62 -0.75 2.24
N VAL A 112 -0.67 -1.39 1.06
CA VAL A 112 -1.38 -0.80 -0.10
C VAL A 112 -2.85 -0.58 0.26
N THR A 113 -3.48 -1.57 0.90
CA THR A 113 -4.89 -1.50 1.33
C THR A 113 -5.12 -0.37 2.34
N LEU A 114 -4.23 -0.24 3.33
CA LEU A 114 -4.28 0.82 4.34
C LEU A 114 -4.28 2.22 3.71
N ILE A 115 -3.35 2.48 2.78
CA ILE A 115 -3.27 3.77 2.10
C ILE A 115 -4.49 3.99 1.20
N SER A 116 -5.01 2.95 0.54
CA SER A 116 -6.26 3.07 -0.20
C SER A 116 -7.46 3.44 0.66
N TYR A 117 -7.50 3.06 1.95
CA TYR A 117 -8.55 3.52 2.85
C TYR A 117 -8.46 5.01 3.15
N LEU A 118 -7.26 5.59 3.20
CA LEU A 118 -7.08 7.04 3.26
C LEU A 118 -7.60 7.69 1.96
N ASP A 119 -7.26 7.13 0.80
CA ASP A 119 -7.76 7.62 -0.49
C ASP A 119 -9.31 7.57 -0.55
N PHE A 120 -9.93 6.52 -0.01
CA PHE A 120 -11.39 6.40 0.07
C PHE A 120 -12.01 7.44 1.01
N LEU A 121 -11.41 7.67 2.18
CA LEU A 121 -11.87 8.72 3.10
C LEU A 121 -11.85 10.09 2.42
N LEU A 122 -10.75 10.43 1.75
CA LEU A 122 -10.62 11.70 1.03
C LEU A 122 -11.68 11.80 -0.07
N SER A 123 -11.88 10.74 -0.85
CA SER A 123 -12.91 10.69 -1.88
C SER A 123 -14.30 10.93 -1.29
N ASP A 124 -14.67 10.21 -0.24
CA ASP A 124 -15.97 10.29 0.39
C ASP A 124 -16.24 11.70 0.96
N LEU A 125 -15.21 12.34 1.56
CA LEU A 125 -15.31 13.71 2.05
C LEU A 125 -15.54 14.72 0.92
N ILE A 126 -14.88 14.56 -0.23
CA ILE A 126 -15.07 15.42 -1.41
C ILE A 126 -16.49 15.26 -1.96
N HIS A 127 -16.95 14.02 -2.12
CA HIS A 127 -18.29 13.73 -2.60
C HIS A 127 -19.36 14.28 -1.65
N PHE A 128 -19.17 14.08 -0.34
CA PHE A 128 -20.06 14.63 0.68
C PHE A 128 -20.16 16.15 0.58
N PHE A 129 -19.00 16.82 0.53
CA PHE A 129 -18.94 18.27 0.45
C PHE A 129 -19.69 18.81 -0.76
N TYR A 130 -19.40 18.30 -1.96
CA TYR A 130 -20.01 18.84 -3.18
C TYR A 130 -21.45 18.42 -3.42
N ARG A 131 -21.90 17.30 -2.86
CA ARG A 131 -23.34 16.98 -2.86
C ARG A 131 -24.12 17.90 -1.94
N LYS A 132 -23.50 18.35 -0.84
CA LYS A 132 -24.12 19.27 0.11
C LYS A 132 -24.05 20.73 -0.35
N TYR A 133 -22.97 21.10 -1.03
CA TYR A 133 -22.68 22.45 -1.51
C TYR A 133 -22.32 22.47 -3.00
N PRO A 134 -23.23 22.04 -3.91
CA PRO A 134 -22.95 21.94 -5.34
C PRO A 134 -22.58 23.28 -5.97
N GLU A 135 -23.03 24.39 -5.40
CA GLU A 135 -22.69 25.75 -5.83
C GLU A 135 -21.20 26.08 -5.71
N SER A 136 -20.47 25.35 -4.84
CA SER A 136 -19.02 25.48 -4.72
C SER A 136 -18.27 24.99 -5.97
N LEU A 137 -18.96 24.34 -6.92
CA LEU A 137 -18.43 23.95 -8.23
C LEU A 137 -18.61 25.04 -9.30
N PHE A 138 -19.52 26.02 -9.12
CA PHE A 138 -19.87 26.96 -10.19
C PHE A 138 -18.72 27.86 -10.65
N GLY A 139 -17.69 28.04 -9.82
CA GLY A 139 -16.47 28.78 -10.17
C GLY A 139 -15.35 27.90 -10.76
N LYS A 140 -15.53 26.58 -10.86
CA LYS A 140 -14.53 25.66 -11.43
C LYS A 140 -14.85 25.40 -12.89
N GLU A 141 -13.88 25.68 -13.76
CA GLU A 141 -13.91 25.25 -15.15
C GLU A 141 -13.60 23.74 -15.21
N LEU A 142 -14.62 22.90 -15.01
CA LEU A 142 -14.54 21.45 -15.24
C LEU A 142 -15.15 21.16 -16.62
N PRO A 143 -14.36 21.22 -17.71
CA PRO A 143 -14.89 21.07 -19.05
C PRO A 143 -15.49 19.68 -19.23
N LEU A 144 -16.73 19.67 -19.74
CA LEU A 144 -17.42 18.48 -20.23
C LEU A 144 -17.34 18.49 -21.76
N THR A 145 -16.82 17.40 -22.33
CA THR A 145 -16.85 17.18 -23.76
C THR A 145 -18.28 16.89 -24.21
N LEU A 146 -18.59 17.18 -25.48
CA LEU A 146 -19.89 16.85 -26.07
C LEU A 146 -20.16 15.33 -26.01
N SER A 147 -19.11 14.51 -26.11
CA SER A 147 -19.20 13.05 -26.01
C SER A 147 -19.62 12.61 -24.60
N GLU A 148 -19.06 13.21 -23.55
CA GLU A 148 -19.47 12.95 -22.16
C GLU A 148 -20.91 13.41 -21.91
N LEU A 149 -21.29 14.60 -22.38
CA LEU A 149 -22.66 15.11 -22.23
C LEU A 149 -23.72 14.21 -22.85
N LYS A 150 -23.43 13.58 -24.00
CA LYS A 150 -24.35 12.65 -24.65
C LYS A 150 -24.60 11.36 -23.85
N LEU A 151 -23.69 10.99 -22.95
CA LEU A 151 -23.81 9.79 -22.11
C LEU A 151 -24.62 10.07 -20.83
N LEU A 152 -24.85 11.33 -20.50
CA LEU A 152 -25.55 11.76 -19.29
C LEU A 152 -27.05 11.91 -19.60
N GLY A 153 -27.89 11.27 -18.79
CA GLY A 153 -29.35 11.26 -18.92
C GLY A 153 -30.07 12.39 -18.18
N SER A 154 -29.35 13.15 -17.34
CA SER A 154 -29.92 14.28 -16.60
C SER A 154 -28.86 15.29 -16.13
N VAL A 155 -29.31 16.47 -15.72
CA VAL A 155 -28.45 17.47 -15.06
C VAL A 155 -27.86 16.92 -13.76
N ASP A 156 -28.64 16.15 -12.98
CA ASP A 156 -28.15 15.54 -11.75
C ASP A 156 -27.01 14.54 -12.01
N GLU A 157 -27.10 13.75 -13.10
CA GLU A 157 -26.01 12.87 -13.53
C GLU A 157 -24.78 13.68 -13.97
N ALA A 158 -24.98 14.83 -14.61
CA ALA A 158 -23.87 15.72 -14.97
C ALA A 158 -23.17 16.28 -13.73
N VAL A 159 -23.92 16.66 -12.69
CA VAL A 159 -23.36 17.10 -11.41
C VAL A 159 -22.55 15.99 -10.75
N ASP A 160 -23.11 14.78 -10.63
CA ASP A 160 -22.38 13.63 -10.07
C ASP A 160 -21.10 13.33 -10.87
N PHE A 161 -21.15 13.40 -12.21
CA PHE A 161 -19.98 13.20 -13.06
C PHE A 161 -18.87 14.24 -12.80
N VAL A 162 -19.25 15.52 -12.66
CA VAL A 162 -18.32 16.61 -12.35
C VAL A 162 -17.71 16.43 -10.96
N ILE A 163 -18.49 15.99 -9.97
CA ILE A 163 -17.99 15.69 -8.61
C ILE A 163 -16.96 14.55 -8.66
N ASN A 164 -17.26 13.45 -9.37
CA ASN A 164 -16.34 12.33 -9.51
C ASN A 164 -15.01 12.77 -10.14
N LYS A 165 -15.09 13.58 -11.22
CA LYS A 165 -13.90 14.11 -11.91
C LYS A 165 -13.06 14.99 -10.99
N GLU A 166 -13.70 15.80 -10.16
CA GLU A 166 -13.00 16.62 -9.17
C GLU A 166 -12.33 15.76 -8.09
N ALA A 167 -13.02 14.75 -7.57
CA ALA A 167 -12.44 13.82 -6.60
C ALA A 167 -11.22 13.09 -7.20
N ASP A 168 -11.33 12.59 -8.43
CA ASP A 168 -10.21 11.93 -9.14
C ASP A 168 -9.02 12.87 -9.33
N ASN A 169 -9.26 14.13 -9.71
CA ASN A 169 -8.20 15.13 -9.87
C ASN A 169 -7.46 15.37 -8.55
N VAL A 170 -8.18 15.52 -7.43
CA VAL A 170 -7.60 15.73 -6.11
C VAL A 170 -6.83 14.50 -5.63
N LEU A 171 -7.38 13.30 -5.83
CA LEU A 171 -6.72 12.05 -5.43
C LEU A 171 -5.46 11.76 -6.25
N TYR A 172 -5.37 12.25 -7.48
CA TYR A 172 -4.17 12.10 -8.32
C TYR A 172 -3.02 13.03 -7.90
N ASP A 173 -3.33 14.13 -7.21
CA ASP A 173 -2.35 15.08 -6.71
C ASP A 173 -1.54 14.54 -5.51
N SER A 174 -0.48 15.26 -5.12
CA SER A 174 0.31 14.89 -3.93
C SER A 174 -0.50 15.07 -2.64
N LEU A 175 -0.18 14.29 -1.59
CA LEU A 175 -0.86 14.42 -0.30
C LEU A 175 -0.71 15.84 0.30
N GLU A 176 0.36 16.57 -0.01
CA GLU A 176 0.52 17.98 0.36
C GLU A 176 -0.55 18.88 -0.27
N LYS A 177 -0.84 18.68 -1.56
CA LYS A 177 -1.91 19.40 -2.25
C LYS A 177 -3.28 18.97 -1.76
N GLN A 178 -3.47 17.68 -1.49
CA GLN A 178 -4.70 17.16 -0.89
C GLN A 178 -4.94 17.79 0.48
N LYS A 179 -3.92 17.90 1.33
CA LYS A 179 -3.98 18.61 2.61
C LYS A 179 -4.41 20.07 2.43
N LEU A 180 -3.79 20.77 1.48
CA LEU A 180 -4.15 22.17 1.18
C LEU A 180 -5.60 22.28 0.70
N TYR A 181 -6.06 21.30 -0.09
CA TYR A 181 -7.44 21.20 -0.58
C TYR A 181 -8.44 21.00 0.57
N LEU A 182 -8.17 20.08 1.50
CA LEU A 182 -8.96 19.88 2.71
C LEU A 182 -9.12 21.19 3.49
N LYS A 183 -8.01 21.91 3.68
CA LYS A 183 -7.97 23.16 4.45
C LYS A 183 -8.67 24.33 3.74
N ASN A 184 -8.37 24.54 2.47
CA ASN A 184 -8.77 25.75 1.76
C ASN A 184 -10.14 25.61 1.10
N THR A 185 -10.48 24.43 0.59
CA THR A 185 -11.72 24.17 -0.15
C THR A 185 -12.77 23.58 0.77
N LEU A 186 -12.46 22.46 1.45
CA LEU A 186 -13.42 21.78 2.33
C LEU A 186 -13.52 22.45 3.71
N LYS A 187 -12.62 23.39 4.03
CA LYS A 187 -12.55 24.10 5.33
C LYS A 187 -12.40 23.16 6.52
N ILE A 188 -11.72 22.02 6.32
CA ILE A 188 -11.38 21.06 7.36
C ILE A 188 -10.09 21.50 8.06
N ASP A 189 -10.09 21.48 9.38
CA ASP A 189 -8.88 21.70 10.18
C ASP A 189 -7.99 20.46 10.09
N THR A 190 -6.78 20.61 9.53
CA THR A 190 -5.87 19.50 9.28
C THR A 190 -5.12 19.03 10.53
N LYS A 191 -5.42 19.60 11.70
CA LYS A 191 -4.82 19.28 13.01
C LYS A 191 -3.31 19.04 12.92
N ASP A 192 -2.61 20.02 12.37
CA ASP A 192 -1.16 19.96 12.11
C ASP A 192 -0.32 19.68 13.37
N SER A 193 -0.87 19.94 14.55
CA SER A 193 -0.24 19.65 15.84
C SER A 193 -0.36 18.20 16.31
N ILE A 194 -1.26 17.42 15.71
CA ILE A 194 -1.57 16.04 16.10
C ILE A 194 -1.11 15.06 15.01
N LEU A 195 -1.33 15.41 13.74
CA LEU A 195 -1.00 14.53 12.61
C LEU A 195 0.44 14.73 12.14
N ASN A 196 1.17 13.62 11.98
CA ASN A 196 2.45 13.63 11.29
C ASN A 196 2.25 13.55 9.77
N TRP A 197 1.99 14.71 9.17
CA TRP A 197 1.81 14.82 7.71
C TRP A 197 3.02 14.33 6.92
N ASN A 198 4.26 14.53 7.40
CA ASN A 198 5.46 14.05 6.70
C ASN A 198 5.48 12.53 6.61
N ARG A 199 5.05 11.84 7.68
CA ARG A 199 4.91 10.37 7.70
C ARG A 199 3.84 9.90 6.71
N LEU A 200 2.69 10.56 6.66
CA LEU A 200 1.64 10.22 5.69
C LEU A 200 2.08 10.49 4.25
N ILE A 201 2.76 11.61 3.99
CA ILE A 201 3.31 11.94 2.66
C ILE A 201 4.30 10.86 2.23
N GLU A 202 5.25 10.50 3.10
CA GLU A 202 6.20 9.43 2.82
C GLU A 202 5.50 8.09 2.57
N ALA A 203 4.45 7.76 3.34
CA ALA A 203 3.69 6.52 3.16
C ALA A 203 2.94 6.48 1.82
N THR A 204 2.32 7.59 1.38
CA THR A 204 1.67 7.66 0.07
C THR A 204 2.67 7.52 -1.07
N GLU A 205 3.85 8.15 -0.98
CA GLU A 205 4.92 7.97 -1.97
C GLU A 205 5.53 6.57 -1.91
N ARG A 206 5.63 5.96 -0.72
CA ARG A 206 6.09 4.57 -0.56
C ARG A 206 5.11 3.62 -1.23
N ARG A 207 3.80 3.86 -1.12
CA ARG A 207 2.78 3.06 -1.81
C ARG A 207 2.99 3.07 -3.32
N HIS A 208 3.39 4.19 -3.92
CA HIS A 208 3.72 4.25 -5.36
C HIS A 208 4.85 3.30 -5.74
N ILE A 209 5.96 3.28 -5.01
CA ILE A 209 7.07 2.37 -5.34
C ILE A 209 6.76 0.90 -4.99
N VAL A 210 5.90 0.64 -3.99
CA VAL A 210 5.41 -0.71 -3.69
C VAL A 210 4.61 -1.28 -4.86
N VAL A 211 3.75 -0.46 -5.47
CA VAL A 211 2.87 -0.88 -6.57
C VAL A 211 3.60 -0.90 -7.92
N HIS A 212 4.37 0.15 -8.23
CA HIS A 212 4.90 0.38 -9.58
C HIS A 212 6.39 0.08 -9.75
N ASN A 213 7.14 -0.14 -8.67
CA ASN A 213 8.59 -0.33 -8.75
C ASN A 213 9.13 -1.47 -7.87
N ASP A 214 8.26 -2.41 -7.47
CA ASP A 214 8.63 -3.57 -6.65
C ASP A 214 9.43 -3.17 -5.40
N CYS A 215 8.96 -2.10 -4.73
CA CYS A 215 9.59 -1.48 -3.57
C CYS A 215 10.99 -0.90 -3.79
N LYS A 216 11.43 -0.72 -5.04
CA LYS A 216 12.70 -0.04 -5.36
C LYS A 216 12.50 1.47 -5.32
N ILE A 217 13.42 2.17 -4.67
CA ILE A 217 13.47 3.62 -4.66
C ILE A 217 13.78 4.12 -6.08
N ASN A 218 13.02 5.11 -6.55
CA ASN A 218 13.28 5.86 -7.77
C ASN A 218 13.50 7.35 -7.46
N ARG A 219 13.88 8.14 -8.47
CA ARG A 219 14.09 9.59 -8.32
C ARG A 219 12.88 10.34 -7.79
N ARG A 220 11.66 9.96 -8.23
CA ARG A 220 10.40 10.59 -7.78
C ARG A 220 10.23 10.43 -6.28
N TYR A 221 10.42 9.21 -5.76
CA TYR A 221 10.33 8.94 -4.34
C TYR A 221 11.36 9.77 -3.55
N LEU A 222 12.62 9.83 -3.99
CA LEU A 222 13.65 10.64 -3.34
C LEU A 222 13.36 12.16 -3.37
N ALA A 223 12.66 12.64 -4.39
CA ALA A 223 12.31 14.05 -4.52
C ALA A 223 11.13 14.46 -3.63
N ASN A 224 10.19 13.54 -3.38
CA ASN A 224 8.93 13.86 -2.72
C ASN A 224 8.85 13.36 -1.27
N ALA A 225 9.61 12.33 -0.91
CA ALA A 225 9.55 11.71 0.41
C ALA A 225 10.64 12.24 1.35
N ASP A 226 10.24 12.61 2.57
CA ASP A 226 11.18 12.90 3.65
C ASP A 226 11.78 11.59 4.20
N LEU A 227 13.04 11.32 3.82
CA LEU A 227 13.75 10.11 4.23
C LEU A 227 13.98 10.02 5.75
N SER A 228 13.87 11.13 6.49
CA SER A 228 13.98 11.11 7.96
C SER A 228 12.82 10.37 8.63
N GLN A 229 11.68 10.23 7.93
CA GLN A 229 10.53 9.46 8.39
C GLN A 229 10.75 7.95 8.29
N ILE A 230 11.85 7.49 7.69
CA ILE A 230 12.10 6.08 7.44
C ILE A 230 12.90 5.50 8.61
N PRO A 231 12.40 4.48 9.32
CA PRO A 231 13.10 3.87 10.46
C PRO A 231 14.41 3.15 10.07
N GLU A 232 14.51 2.75 8.80
CA GLU A 232 15.70 2.14 8.22
C GLU A 232 16.82 3.19 8.09
N LYS A 233 18.09 2.81 8.23
CA LYS A 233 19.22 3.76 8.20
C LYS A 233 19.19 4.63 6.93
N ALA A 234 18.74 5.89 7.06
CA ALA A 234 18.54 6.81 5.94
C ALA A 234 19.78 6.95 5.02
N LYS A 235 20.99 6.76 5.57
CA LYS A 235 22.25 6.81 4.82
C LYS A 235 22.40 5.74 3.73
N ASP A 236 21.64 4.65 3.81
CA ASP A 236 21.70 3.53 2.85
C ASP A 236 20.60 3.62 1.76
N LEU A 237 19.72 4.63 1.86
CA LEU A 237 18.60 4.83 0.96
C LEU A 237 19.03 5.67 -0.25
N LYS A 238 19.13 5.01 -1.40
CA LYS A 238 19.46 5.61 -2.69
C LYS A 238 18.63 4.98 -3.79
N GLU A 239 18.67 5.58 -4.98
CA GLU A 239 18.00 5.04 -6.16
C GLU A 239 18.41 3.57 -6.39
N GLY A 240 17.42 2.72 -6.63
CA GLY A 240 17.58 1.27 -6.79
C GLY A 240 17.60 0.46 -5.49
N THR A 241 17.78 1.08 -4.32
CA THR A 241 17.64 0.39 -3.03
C THR A 241 16.21 -0.07 -2.84
N ARG A 242 16.01 -1.31 -2.36
CA ARG A 242 14.69 -1.82 -2.00
C ARG A 242 14.36 -1.48 -0.55
N VAL A 243 13.24 -0.80 -0.35
CA VAL A 243 12.69 -0.57 0.99
C VAL A 243 11.72 -1.68 1.36
N ARG A 244 11.55 -1.95 2.65
CA ARG A 244 10.61 -2.96 3.13
C ARG A 244 9.47 -2.32 3.89
N ILE A 245 8.31 -2.97 3.84
CA ILE A 245 7.24 -2.73 4.81
C ILE A 245 7.48 -3.72 5.95
N THR A 246 8.17 -3.25 7.00
CA THR A 246 8.33 -4.02 8.23
C THR A 246 7.04 -3.93 9.04
N GLU A 247 6.85 -4.86 9.99
CA GLU A 247 5.75 -4.78 10.95
C GLU A 247 5.73 -3.45 11.70
N SER A 248 6.90 -3.00 12.19
CA SER A 248 7.02 -1.73 12.92
C SER A 248 6.67 -0.52 12.06
N TYR A 249 7.11 -0.52 10.79
CA TYR A 249 6.76 0.55 9.86
C TYR A 249 5.25 0.54 9.57
N PHE A 250 4.67 -0.62 9.28
CA PHE A 250 3.24 -0.78 9.04
C PHE A 250 2.41 -0.26 10.22
N LYS A 251 2.72 -0.69 11.46
CA LYS A 251 1.99 -0.26 12.66
C LYS A 251 2.05 1.25 12.85
N SER A 252 3.24 1.85 12.71
CA SER A 252 3.36 3.30 12.84
C SER A 252 2.58 4.06 11.75
N VAL A 253 2.50 3.57 10.51
CA VAL A 253 1.65 4.21 9.50
C VAL A 253 0.17 3.97 9.80
N PHE A 254 -0.19 2.78 10.26
CA PHE A 254 -1.55 2.43 10.66
C PHE A 254 -2.08 3.37 11.75
N GLU A 255 -1.26 3.63 12.78
CA GLU A 255 -1.58 4.57 13.85
C GLU A 255 -1.85 5.99 13.31
N GLU A 256 -0.98 6.51 12.43
CA GLU A 256 -1.19 7.84 11.82
C GLU A 256 -2.46 7.90 10.95
N VAL A 257 -2.75 6.83 10.20
CA VAL A 257 -3.98 6.75 9.40
C VAL A 257 -5.22 6.65 10.31
N CYS A 258 -5.15 5.92 11.42
CA CYS A 258 -6.23 5.91 12.43
C CYS A 258 -6.49 7.31 12.98
N VAL A 259 -5.45 8.03 13.38
CA VAL A 259 -5.57 9.40 13.90
C VAL A 259 -6.21 10.30 12.84
N SER A 260 -5.86 10.14 11.56
CA SER A 260 -6.42 10.95 10.46
C SER A 260 -7.94 10.83 10.27
N GLY A 261 -8.55 9.71 10.69
CA GLY A 261 -10.00 9.57 10.66
C GLY A 261 -10.71 9.98 11.95
N LEU A 262 -9.95 10.26 13.03
CA LEU A 262 -10.50 10.72 14.31
C LEU A 262 -10.60 12.25 14.40
N VAL A 263 -9.72 12.96 13.69
CA VAL A 263 -9.59 14.42 13.73
C VAL A 263 -10.39 15.12 12.63
#